data_AF-A0AAN8XA00-F1
#
_entry.id   AF-A0AAN8XA00-F1
#
_cell.length_a   1.000
_cell.length_b   1.000
_cell.length_c   1.000
_cell.angle_alpha   90.00
_cell.angle_beta   90.00
_cell.angle_gamma   90.00
#
_symmetry.space_group_name_H-M   'P 1'
#
loop_
_entity.id
_entity.type
_entity.pdbx_description
1 polymer ?
#
loop_
_entity_poly.entity_id
_entity_poly.type
_entity_poly.pdbx_seq_one_letter_code
_entity_poly.pdbx_strand_id
1 'polypeptide(L)' 'MLARYTMIRHLKRRPLTWKVRGKLVRTSGRRYRLDGLNTLKYSLLSLHKHPLFTHLLLDVGTPPENLVRLDAH' A
#
# COMPACT_ATOMS: atom_id res chain seq x y z
N MET A 1 -21.79 19.69 13.05
CA MET A 1 -21.16 18.59 12.28
C MET A 1 -19.68 18.90 12.11
N LEU A 2 -18.77 18.02 12.58
CA LEU A 2 -17.31 18.30 12.67
C LEU A 2 -16.42 17.34 11.83
N ALA A 3 -16.97 16.55 10.90
CA ALA A 3 -16.20 15.50 10.19
C ALA A 3 -16.54 15.38 8.69
N ARG A 4 -16.62 16.51 7.96
CA ARG A 4 -16.81 16.48 6.50
C ARG A 4 -15.44 16.48 5.82
N TYR A 5 -15.07 15.34 5.21
CA TYR A 5 -13.87 15.20 4.39
C TYR A 5 -14.27 14.97 2.94
N THR A 6 -13.54 15.56 2.00
CA THR A 6 -13.71 15.34 0.56
C THR A 6 -12.44 14.74 -0.03
N MET A 7 -12.59 13.76 -0.91
CA MET A 7 -11.47 13.09 -1.57
C MET A 7 -11.07 13.89 -2.81
N ILE A 8 -9.78 14.16 -2.99
CA ILE A 8 -9.26 14.71 -4.24
C ILE A 8 -9.49 13.68 -5.35
N ARG A 9 -9.91 14.12 -6.54
CA ARG A 9 -10.26 13.20 -7.63
C ARG A 9 -9.02 12.45 -8.13
N HIS A 10 -9.08 11.12 -8.14
CA HIS A 10 -8.05 10.24 -8.69
C HIS A 10 -8.66 9.31 -9.76
N LEU A 11 -7.84 8.83 -10.70
CA LEU A 11 -8.25 7.81 -11.66
C LEU A 11 -8.62 6.52 -10.91
N LYS A 12 -9.88 6.09 -11.05
CA LYS A 12 -10.39 4.93 -10.31
C LYS A 12 -9.78 3.64 -10.85
N ARG A 13 -9.07 2.90 -10.00
CA ARG A 13 -8.59 1.55 -10.34
C ARG A 13 -9.76 0.56 -10.38
N ARG A 14 -9.66 -0.45 -11.25
CA ARG A 14 -10.61 -1.56 -11.27
C ARG A 14 -10.56 -2.32 -9.94
N PRO A 15 -11.72 -2.69 -9.35
CA PRO A 15 -11.72 -3.41 -8.09
C PRO A 15 -11.20 -4.84 -8.25
N LEU A 16 -10.53 -5.35 -7.22
CA LEU A 16 -10.10 -6.74 -7.16
C LEU A 16 -11.31 -7.70 -7.25
N THR A 17 -11.12 -8.83 -7.91
CA THR A 17 -12.13 -9.89 -8.01
C THR A 17 -12.57 -10.36 -6.60
N TRP A 18 -13.82 -10.82 -6.49
CA TRP A 18 -14.38 -11.28 -5.20
C TRP A 18 -13.52 -12.36 -4.54
N LYS A 19 -12.99 -13.31 -5.33
CA LYS A 19 -12.13 -14.40 -4.86
C LYS A 19 -10.89 -13.87 -4.13
N VAL A 20 -10.23 -12.85 -4.69
CA VAL A 20 -9.05 -12.23 -4.08
C VAL A 20 -9.43 -11.49 -2.80
N ARG A 21 -10.51 -10.71 -2.83
CA ARG A 21 -10.99 -9.98 -1.64
C ARG A 21 -11.32 -10.90 -0.47
N GLY A 22 -12.07 -11.98 -0.71
CA GLY A 22 -12.41 -12.96 0.31
C GLY A 22 -11.17 -13.65 0.89
N LYS A 23 -10.19 -14.00 0.05
CA LYS A 23 -8.92 -14.58 0.50
C LYS A 23 -8.12 -13.61 1.38
N LEU A 24 -8.08 -12.32 1.03
CA LEU A 24 -7.36 -11.30 1.80
C LEU A 24 -7.97 -11.14 3.20
N VAL A 25 -9.30 -11.08 3.31
CA VAL A 25 -10.00 -10.99 4.60
C VAL A 25 -9.76 -12.25 5.43
N ARG A 26 -9.90 -13.45 4.86
CA ARG A 26 -9.71 -14.71 5.60
C ARG A 26 -8.30 -14.87 6.16
N THR A 27 -7.29 -14.38 5.43
CA THR A 27 -5.88 -14.54 5.81
C THR A 27 -5.32 -13.38 6.64
N SER A 28 -6.08 -12.29 6.81
CA SER A 28 -5.60 -11.05 7.46
C SER A 28 -5.12 -11.30 8.90
N GLY A 29 -5.88 -12.04 9.71
CA GLY A 29 -5.56 -12.28 11.12
C GLY A 29 -4.24 -13.03 11.34
N ARG A 30 -3.85 -13.90 10.40
CA ARG A 30 -2.53 -14.54 10.43
C ARG A 30 -1.45 -13.62 9.87
N ARG A 31 -1.73 -12.94 8.75
CA ARG A 31 -0.75 -12.11 8.04
C ARG A 31 -0.30 -10.91 8.87
N TYR A 32 -1.19 -10.28 9.64
CA TYR A 32 -0.84 -9.09 10.43
C TYR A 32 0.36 -9.31 11.39
N ARG A 33 0.51 -10.52 11.95
CA ARG A 33 1.63 -10.84 12.86
C ARG A 33 2.95 -11.09 12.14
N LEU A 34 2.88 -11.53 10.88
CA LEU A 34 4.04 -12.00 10.11
C LEU A 34 4.53 -10.96 9.10
N ASP A 35 3.66 -10.05 8.71
CA ASP A 35 3.88 -9.09 7.64
C ASP A 35 3.47 -7.69 8.12
N GLY A 36 4.44 -6.78 8.22
CA GLY A 36 4.27 -5.46 8.82
C GLY A 36 5.59 -4.77 9.12
N LEU A 37 5.62 -3.97 10.19
CA LEU A 37 6.80 -3.18 10.56
C LEU A 37 8.03 -4.05 10.88
N ASN A 38 7.81 -5.27 11.38
CA ASN A 38 8.87 -6.22 11.73
C ASN A 38 9.58 -6.83 10.51
N THR A 39 8.97 -6.79 9.33
CA THR A 39 9.53 -7.38 8.09
C THR A 39 9.74 -6.34 7.00
N LEU A 40 9.46 -5.06 7.28
CA LEU A 40 9.59 -3.96 6.34
C LEU A 40 11.05 -3.76 5.91
N LYS A 41 11.29 -3.85 4.59
CA LYS A 41 12.58 -3.56 3.97
C LYS A 41 12.43 -2.35 3.05
N TYR A 42 13.25 -1.33 3.28
CA TYR A 42 13.31 -0.14 2.44
C TYR A 42 14.70 0.49 2.51
N SER A 43 15.05 1.27 1.49
CA SER A 43 16.27 2.09 1.48
C SER A 43 15.90 3.57 1.33
N LEU A 44 16.49 4.43 2.15
CA LEU A 44 16.30 5.89 2.04
C LEU A 44 17.16 6.40 0.89
N LEU A 45 16.51 6.90 -0.17
CA LEU A 45 17.20 7.49 -1.32
C LEU A 45 17.47 8.97 -1.11
N SER A 46 16.52 9.70 -0.52
CA SER A 46 16.67 11.13 -0.26
C SER A 46 15.75 11.63 0.84
N LEU A 47 16.23 12.63 1.59
CA LEU A 47 15.46 13.32 2.63
C LEU A 47 15.56 14.83 2.42
N HIS A 48 14.42 15.49 2.26
CA HIS A 48 14.35 16.95 2.14
C HIS A 48 13.38 17.52 3.18
N LYS A 49 13.85 18.47 3.99
CA LYS A 49 13.01 19.20 4.93
C LYS A 49 12.49 20.46 4.25
N HIS A 50 11.18 20.55 4.08
CA HIS A 50 10.51 21.78 3.65
C HIS A 50 9.83 22.43 4.87
N PRO A 51 9.55 23.74 4.81
CA PRO A 51 8.91 24.44 5.93
C PRO A 51 7.56 23.85 6.37
N LEU A 52 6.82 23.24 5.43
CA LEU A 52 5.47 22.70 5.68
C LEU A 52 5.42 21.17 5.77
N PHE A 53 6.45 20.45 5.33
CA PHE A 53 6.49 18.99 5.32
C PHE A 53 7.91 18.44 5.16
N THR A 54 8.11 17.16 5.47
CA THR A 54 9.37 16.46 5.15
C THR A 54 9.11 15.48 4.01
N HIS A 55 9.89 15.60 2.95
CA HIS A 55 9.83 14.70 1.80
C HIS A 55 10.84 13.56 1.98
N LEU A 56 10.33 12.33 2.01
CA LEU A 56 11.12 11.10 2.09
C LEU A 56 10.95 10.33 0.77
N LEU A 57 12.05 10.18 0.04
CA LEU A 57 12.11 9.33 -1.15
C LEU A 57 12.71 7.98 -0.74
N LEU A 58 11.93 6.91 -0.88
CA LEU A 58 12.28 5.56 -0.43
C LEU A 58 12.23 4.57 -1.61
N ASP A 59 13.19 3.66 -1.63
CA ASP A 59 13.11 2.43 -2.43
C ASP A 59 12.48 1.32 -1.58
N VAL A 60 11.37 0.76 -2.05
CA VAL A 60 10.62 -0.32 -1.39
C VAL A 60 10.76 -1.67 -2.11
N GLY A 61 11.65 -1.76 -3.09
CA GLY A 61 11.91 -2.96 -3.88
C GLY A 61 10.81 -3.28 -4.90
N THR A 62 10.92 -4.46 -5.50
CA THR A 62 9.98 -4.93 -6.53
C THR A 62 8.83 -5.72 -5.93
N PRO A 63 7.60 -5.55 -6.45
CA PRO A 63 6.49 -6.40 -6.05
C PRO A 63 6.81 -7.88 -6.38
N PRO A 64 6.41 -8.83 -5.52
CA PRO A 64 6.66 -10.24 -5.78
C PRO A 64 5.86 -10.71 -7.02
N GLU A 65 6.45 -11.60 -7.82
CA GLU A 65 5.95 -12.01 -9.15
C GLU A 65 4.49 -12.47 -9.16
N ASN A 66 4.02 -13.06 -8.06
CA ASN A 66 2.66 -13.55 -7.90
C ASN A 66 1.60 -12.44 -7.86
N LEU A 67 1.97 -11.21 -7.50
CA LEU A 67 1.07 -10.05 -7.56
C LEU A 67 1.01 -9.45 -8.96
N VAL A 68 2.14 -9.40 -9.68
CA VAL A 68 2.20 -8.90 -11.07
C VAL A 68 1.27 -9.69 -12.00
N ARG A 69 1.14 -11.01 -11.79
CA ARG A 69 0.26 -11.88 -12.58
C ARG A 69 -1.24 -11.68 -12.31
N LEU A 70 -1.62 -11.10 -11.16
CA LEU A 70 -3.03 -10.87 -10.81
C LEU A 70 -3.61 -9.61 -11.45
N ASP A 71 -2.76 -8.67 -11.87
CA ASP A 71 -3.15 -7.43 -12.55
C ASP A 71 -3.16 -7.55 -14.08
N ALA A 72 -2.65 -8.65 -14.64
CA ALA A 72 -2.52 -8.90 -16.07
C ALA A 72 -3.75 -9.57 -16.73
N HIS A 73 -4.80 -9.90 -15.96
CA HIS A 73 -6.02 -10.57 -16.43
C HIS A 73 -7.29 -9.83 -16.00
#